data_AF-A0A1F5BQX1-F1
#
_entry.id   AF-A0A1F5BQX1-F1
#
_cell.length_a   1.000
_cell.length_b   1.000
_cell.length_c   1.000
_cell.angle_alpha   90.00
_cell.angle_beta   90.00
_cell.angle_gamma   90.00
#
_symmetry.space_group_name_H-M   'P 1'
#
loop_
_entity.id
_entity.type
_entity.pdbx_description
1 polymer ?
#
loop_
_entity_poly.entity_id
_entity_poly.type
_entity_poly.pdbx_seq_one_letter_code
_entity_poly.pdbx_strand_id
1 'polypeptide(L)'
;MKIQKRFFLISLSLLIMVGITCILISRNISTNIIKKQITNNLINTTKSRAEEIENFLNLEKEVVKQLAVNAVVEELLLSEKGEENYLQIFDRVMLKLQDTAQLKEYAYDIFILDTKGMVIASSDEEDMGKDKSNDPYFLEGKEDVFIKDIYISSSKQRKTIAFSAPILAEED
;
A
#
# COMPACT_ATOMS: atom_id res chain seq x y z
N MET A 1 51.13 -3.55 -63.29
CA MET A 1 49.69 -3.73 -62.96
C MET A 1 49.34 -5.01 -62.17
N LYS A 2 49.93 -6.20 -62.39
CA LYS A 2 49.55 -7.44 -61.66
C LYS A 2 49.88 -7.41 -60.15
N ILE A 3 51.04 -6.86 -59.76
CA ILE A 3 51.48 -6.80 -58.35
C ILE A 3 50.62 -5.81 -57.54
N GLN A 4 50.36 -4.62 -58.08
CA GLN A 4 49.48 -3.61 -57.46
C GLN A 4 48.07 -4.15 -57.20
N LYS A 5 47.48 -4.91 -58.14
CA LYS A 5 46.18 -5.56 -57.95
C LYS A 5 46.19 -6.57 -56.80
N ARG A 6 47.27 -7.31 -56.59
CA ARG A 6 47.42 -8.25 -55.47
C ARG A 6 47.54 -7.54 -54.12
N PHE A 7 48.35 -6.49 -54.03
CA PHE A 7 48.44 -5.66 -52.82
C PHE A 7 47.10 -5.02 -52.46
N PHE A 8 46.36 -4.52 -53.45
CA PHE A 8 45.02 -3.97 -53.24
C PHE A 8 44.06 -5.02 -52.67
N LEU A 9 44.05 -6.24 -53.22
CA LEU A 9 43.20 -7.32 -52.72
C LEU A 9 43.55 -7.74 -51.28
N ILE A 10 44.82 -7.78 -50.92
CA ILE A 10 45.26 -8.11 -49.56
C ILE A 10 44.79 -7.02 -48.58
N SER A 11 45.00 -5.74 -48.92
CA SER A 11 44.54 -4.62 -48.10
C SER A 11 43.02 -4.63 -47.90
N LEU A 12 42.27 -4.88 -48.99
CA LEU A 12 40.82 -5.00 -48.94
C LEU A 12 40.36 -6.18 -48.07
N SER A 13 41.01 -7.33 -48.17
CA SER A 13 40.71 -8.50 -47.32
C SER A 13 40.95 -8.19 -45.85
N LEU A 14 42.02 -7.46 -45.52
CA LEU A 14 42.36 -7.11 -44.15
C LEU A 14 41.35 -6.13 -43.55
N LEU A 15 40.88 -5.16 -44.35
CA LEU A 15 39.80 -4.24 -43.96
C LEU A 15 38.50 -4.97 -43.67
N ILE A 16 38.11 -5.93 -44.50
CA ILE A 16 36.89 -6.74 -44.27
C ILE A 16 37.02 -7.54 -42.97
N MET A 17 38.16 -8.15 -42.72
CA MET A 17 38.40 -8.94 -41.50
C MET A 17 38.28 -8.06 -40.25
N VAL A 18 38.92 -6.89 -40.24
CA VAL A 18 38.81 -5.92 -39.13
C VAL A 18 37.36 -5.48 -38.96
N GLY A 19 36.65 -5.16 -40.04
CA GLY A 19 35.24 -4.78 -40.01
C GLY A 19 34.37 -5.85 -39.35
N ILE A 20 34.52 -7.12 -39.73
CA ILE A 20 33.78 -8.24 -39.13
C ILE A 20 34.09 -8.35 -37.63
N THR A 21 35.37 -8.28 -37.24
CA THR A 21 35.74 -8.37 -35.82
C THR A 21 35.17 -7.22 -34.98
N CYS A 22 35.21 -5.99 -35.50
CA CYS A 22 34.61 -4.83 -34.86
C CYS A 22 33.10 -4.99 -34.68
N ILE A 23 32.39 -5.50 -35.69
CA ILE A 23 30.95 -5.75 -35.61
C ILE A 23 30.63 -6.79 -34.53
N LEU A 24 31.39 -7.89 -34.47
CA LEU A 24 31.17 -8.95 -33.48
C LEU A 24 31.42 -8.45 -32.05
N ILE A 25 32.52 -7.71 -31.84
CA ILE A 25 32.86 -7.11 -30.53
C ILE A 25 31.79 -6.10 -30.13
N SER A 26 31.42 -5.19 -31.04
CA SER A 26 30.40 -4.17 -30.82
C SER A 26 29.05 -4.80 -30.46
N ARG A 27 28.65 -5.86 -31.17
CA ARG A 27 27.41 -6.59 -30.88
C ARG A 27 27.42 -7.21 -29.49
N ASN A 28 28.54 -7.81 -29.08
CA ASN A 28 28.68 -8.42 -27.75
C ASN A 28 28.59 -7.34 -26.63
N ILE A 29 29.35 -6.26 -26.76
CA ILE A 29 29.33 -5.14 -25.81
C ILE A 29 27.93 -4.53 -25.72
N SER A 30 27.31 -4.24 -26.88
CA SER A 30 25.97 -3.66 -26.95
C SER A 30 24.93 -4.58 -26.30
N THR A 31 25.00 -5.89 -26.56
CA THR A 31 24.08 -6.87 -25.95
C THR A 31 24.24 -6.89 -24.44
N ASN A 32 25.47 -6.85 -23.93
CA ASN A 32 25.73 -6.86 -22.48
C ASN A 32 25.26 -5.56 -21.81
N ILE A 33 25.47 -4.40 -22.44
CA ILE A 33 24.98 -3.12 -21.95
C ILE A 33 23.44 -3.10 -21.91
N ILE A 34 22.78 -3.52 -22.98
CA ILE A 34 21.31 -3.56 -23.06
C ILE A 34 20.76 -4.50 -21.99
N LYS A 35 21.32 -5.72 -21.84
CA LYS A 35 20.89 -6.65 -20.79
C LYS A 35 21.05 -6.04 -19.41
N LYS A 36 22.19 -5.43 -19.11
CA LYS A 36 22.44 -4.77 -17.82
C LYS A 36 21.47 -3.63 -17.56
N GLN A 37 21.18 -2.80 -18.57
CA GLN A 37 20.22 -1.71 -18.44
C GLN A 37 18.80 -2.23 -18.18
N ILE A 38 18.35 -3.25 -18.90
CA ILE A 38 17.04 -3.88 -18.68
C ILE A 38 16.96 -4.46 -17.26
N THR A 39 17.98 -5.22 -16.83
CA THR A 39 18.01 -5.79 -15.47
C THR A 39 17.99 -4.70 -14.41
N ASN A 40 18.81 -3.66 -14.54
CA ASN A 40 18.83 -2.57 -13.59
C ASN A 40 17.50 -1.82 -13.54
N ASN A 41 16.86 -1.60 -14.70
CA ASN A 41 15.57 -0.92 -14.75
C ASN A 41 14.47 -1.75 -14.07
N LEU A 42 14.47 -3.07 -14.29
CA LEU A 42 13.55 -3.98 -13.60
C LEU A 42 13.77 -3.96 -12.09
N ILE A 43 15.02 -4.08 -11.63
CA ILE A 43 15.36 -4.03 -10.20
C ILE A 43 14.92 -2.71 -9.58
N ASN A 44 15.26 -1.58 -10.21
CA ASN A 44 14.92 -0.26 -9.69
C ASN A 44 13.40 -0.04 -9.67
N THR A 45 12.69 -0.50 -10.70
CA THR A 45 11.23 -0.40 -10.76
C THR A 45 10.58 -1.27 -9.70
N THR A 46 11.02 -2.53 -9.54
CA THR A 46 10.51 -3.42 -8.49
C THR A 46 10.76 -2.85 -7.10
N LYS A 47 11.96 -2.31 -6.84
CA LYS A 47 12.29 -1.66 -5.58
C LYS A 47 11.40 -0.43 -5.33
N SER A 48 11.25 0.44 -6.32
CA SER A 48 10.40 1.62 -6.21
C SER A 48 8.94 1.26 -5.93
N ARG A 49 8.40 0.20 -6.55
CA ARG A 49 7.03 -0.28 -6.26
C ARG A 49 6.90 -0.92 -4.89
N ALA A 50 7.91 -1.62 -4.41
CA ALA A 50 7.92 -2.15 -3.05
C ALA A 50 7.92 -1.02 -2.01
N GLU A 51 8.75 0.01 -2.22
CA GLU A 51 8.79 1.21 -1.36
C GLU A 51 7.45 1.97 -1.38
N GLU A 52 6.80 2.08 -2.54
CA GLU A 52 5.47 2.71 -2.65
C GLU A 52 4.40 1.96 -1.84
N ILE A 53 4.37 0.62 -1.92
CA ILE A 53 3.47 -0.22 -1.12
C ILE A 53 3.78 -0.07 0.37
N GLU A 54 5.05 -0.13 0.76
CA GLU A 54 5.46 0.03 2.17
C GLU A 54 5.05 1.40 2.72
N ASN A 55 5.27 2.47 1.96
CA ASN A 55 4.85 3.82 2.32
C ASN A 55 3.32 3.93 2.46
N PHE A 56 2.56 3.33 1.55
CA PHE A 56 1.10 3.27 1.64
C PHE A 56 0.66 2.56 2.93
N LEU A 57 1.19 1.36 3.20
CA LEU A 57 0.84 0.59 4.40
C LEU A 57 1.19 1.36 5.69
N ASN A 58 2.35 2.00 5.73
CA ASN A 58 2.78 2.80 6.89
C ASN A 58 1.91 4.05 7.07
N LEU A 59 1.53 4.75 6.01
CA LEU A 59 0.61 5.88 6.09
C LEU A 59 -0.75 5.45 6.65
N GLU A 60 -1.31 4.34 6.19
CA GLU A 60 -2.58 3.83 6.69
C GLU A 60 -2.50 3.38 8.16
N LYS A 61 -1.38 2.76 8.58
CA LYS A 61 -1.11 2.47 10.00
C LYS A 61 -1.15 3.75 10.84
N GLU A 62 -0.49 4.81 10.39
CA GLU A 62 -0.47 6.07 11.15
C GLU A 62 -1.84 6.74 11.18
N VAL A 63 -2.64 6.63 10.12
CA VAL A 63 -4.02 7.14 10.15
C VAL A 63 -4.87 6.41 11.18
N VAL A 64 -4.83 5.07 11.22
CA VAL A 64 -5.64 4.33 12.20
C VAL A 64 -5.17 4.58 13.64
N LYS A 65 -3.86 4.78 13.87
CA LYS A 65 -3.34 5.22 15.18
C LYS A 65 -3.89 6.59 15.58
N GLN A 66 -3.84 7.57 14.68
CA GLN A 66 -4.32 8.92 14.95
C GLN A 66 -5.83 8.96 15.22
N LEU A 67 -6.60 8.08 14.57
CA LEU A 67 -8.01 7.91 14.87
C LEU A 67 -8.23 7.24 16.24
N ALA A 68 -7.39 6.26 16.60
CA ALA A 68 -7.52 5.55 17.87
C ALA A 68 -7.25 6.42 19.10
N VAL A 69 -6.34 7.38 19.00
CA VAL A 69 -6.03 8.35 20.08
C VAL A 69 -6.83 9.65 19.97
N ASN A 70 -7.91 9.65 19.19
CA ASN A 70 -8.70 10.86 19.00
C ASN A 70 -9.60 11.12 20.21
N ALA A 71 -9.47 12.29 20.83
CA ALA A 71 -10.26 12.67 22.00
C ALA A 71 -11.79 12.55 21.82
N VAL A 72 -12.32 12.75 20.59
CA VAL A 72 -13.77 12.62 20.33
C VAL A 72 -14.19 11.15 20.30
N VAL A 73 -13.31 10.26 19.84
CA VAL A 73 -13.53 8.82 19.84
C VAL A 73 -13.47 8.29 21.27
N GLU A 74 -12.51 8.77 22.07
CA GLU A 74 -12.40 8.45 23.50
C GLU A 74 -13.62 8.94 24.28
N GLU A 75 -14.05 10.20 24.06
CA GLU A 75 -15.26 10.79 24.66
C GLU A 75 -16.50 9.92 24.39
N LEU A 76 -16.65 9.38 23.17
CA LEU A 76 -17.75 8.47 22.84
C LEU A 76 -17.69 7.15 23.61
N LEU A 77 -16.50 6.60 23.84
CA LEU A 77 -16.33 5.33 24.55
C LEU A 77 -16.53 5.46 26.06
N LEU A 78 -16.27 6.64 26.62
CA LEU A 78 -16.46 6.94 28.04
C LEU A 78 -17.90 7.35 28.37
N SER A 79 -18.64 7.89 27.40
CA SER A 79 -20.04 8.31 27.61
C SER A 79 -21.04 7.16 27.59
N GLU A 80 -21.97 7.17 28.55
CA GLU A 80 -23.09 6.22 28.58
C GLU A 80 -24.25 6.64 27.67
N LYS A 81 -24.94 5.67 27.04
CA LYS A 81 -26.09 5.87 26.14
C LYS A 81 -27.33 6.55 26.78
N GLY A 82 -27.25 7.02 28.01
CA GLY A 82 -28.29 7.76 28.72
C GLY A 82 -27.89 9.19 29.11
N GLU A 83 -26.65 9.61 28.81
CA GLU A 83 -26.19 10.97 29.09
C GLU A 83 -26.79 11.97 28.10
N GLU A 84 -27.09 13.18 28.58
CA GLU A 84 -27.75 14.24 27.79
C GLU A 84 -26.95 14.64 26.55
N ASN A 85 -25.62 14.52 26.61
CA ASN A 85 -24.68 14.87 25.55
C ASN A 85 -24.28 13.69 24.64
N TYR A 86 -24.70 12.45 24.92
CA TYR A 86 -24.26 11.27 24.16
C TYR A 86 -24.52 11.41 22.65
N LEU A 87 -25.72 11.88 22.27
CA LEU A 87 -26.08 12.04 20.86
C LEU A 87 -25.18 13.06 20.15
N GLN A 88 -24.83 14.15 20.83
CA GLN A 88 -23.97 15.19 20.27
C GLN A 88 -22.53 14.67 20.07
N ILE A 89 -22.02 13.86 21.00
CA ILE A 89 -20.71 13.21 20.89
C ILE A 89 -20.73 12.20 19.74
N PHE A 90 -21.77 11.38 19.67
CA PHE A 90 -21.97 10.40 18.61
C PHE A 90 -21.99 11.06 17.23
N ASP A 91 -22.75 12.14 17.05
CA ASP A 91 -22.80 12.89 15.79
C ASP A 91 -21.43 13.45 15.38
N ARG A 92 -20.64 13.96 16.35
CA ARG A 92 -19.27 14.44 16.11
C ARG A 92 -18.35 13.31 15.66
N VAL A 93 -18.46 12.12 16.26
CA VAL A 93 -17.68 10.95 15.83
C VAL A 93 -18.10 10.52 14.43
N MET A 94 -19.39 10.41 14.15
CA MET A 94 -19.89 10.02 12.83
C MET A 94 -19.39 10.97 11.73
N LEU A 95 -19.49 12.29 11.96
CA LEU A 95 -18.94 13.30 11.04
C LEU A 95 -17.43 13.12 10.85
N LYS A 96 -16.68 12.87 11.92
CA LYS A 96 -15.23 12.67 11.86
C LYS A 96 -14.86 11.43 11.02
N LEU A 97 -15.58 10.32 11.20
CA LEU A 97 -15.38 9.09 10.43
C LEU A 97 -15.72 9.31 8.96
N GLN A 98 -16.83 9.97 8.66
CA GLN A 98 -17.26 10.32 7.30
C GLN A 98 -16.27 11.23 6.59
N ASP A 99 -15.82 12.32 7.22
CA ASP A 99 -14.82 13.23 6.66
C ASP A 99 -13.52 12.50 6.36
N THR A 100 -13.08 11.63 7.28
CA THR A 100 -11.84 10.86 7.10
C THR A 100 -11.96 9.86 5.95
N ALA A 101 -13.11 9.21 5.80
CA ALA A 101 -13.38 8.31 4.69
C ALA A 101 -13.45 9.06 3.35
N GLN A 102 -14.11 10.23 3.30
CA GLN A 102 -14.25 11.03 2.07
C GLN A 102 -12.93 11.63 1.58
N LEU A 103 -12.02 11.99 2.49
CA LEU A 103 -10.69 12.51 2.12
C LEU A 103 -9.82 11.46 1.42
N LYS A 104 -10.12 10.18 1.60
CA LYS A 104 -9.37 9.07 1.03
C LYS A 104 -10.22 8.34 0.00
N GLU A 105 -10.00 8.61 -1.28
CA GLU A 105 -10.77 8.01 -2.39
C GLU A 105 -10.79 6.46 -2.36
N TYR A 106 -9.79 5.84 -1.73
CA TYR A 106 -9.68 4.38 -1.57
C TYR A 106 -10.22 3.84 -0.23
N ALA A 107 -10.58 4.70 0.73
CA ALA A 107 -11.16 4.27 2.00
C ALA A 107 -12.64 3.97 1.77
N TYR A 108 -13.01 2.70 1.94
CA TYR A 108 -14.39 2.26 1.75
C TYR A 108 -15.23 2.39 3.00
N ASP A 109 -14.64 2.14 4.16
CA ASP A 109 -15.32 2.22 5.43
C ASP A 109 -14.31 2.43 6.57
N ILE A 110 -14.72 3.19 7.58
CA ILE A 110 -14.01 3.42 8.84
C ILE A 110 -15.03 3.27 9.95
N PHE A 111 -14.77 2.35 10.87
CA PHE A 111 -15.71 2.03 11.93
C PHE A 111 -14.99 1.78 13.25
N ILE A 112 -15.74 1.93 14.34
CA ILE A 112 -15.31 1.69 15.72
C ILE A 112 -16.01 0.42 16.21
N LEU A 113 -15.23 -0.47 16.80
CA LEU A 113 -15.73 -1.68 17.44
C LEU A 113 -15.74 -1.52 18.96
N ASP A 114 -16.77 -2.03 19.62
CA ASP A 114 -16.75 -2.19 21.07
C ASP A 114 -15.86 -3.37 21.51
N THR A 115 -15.72 -3.56 22.82
CA THR A 115 -14.93 -4.65 23.41
C THR A 115 -15.44 -6.05 23.05
N LYS A 116 -16.66 -6.18 22.54
CA LYS A 116 -17.27 -7.43 22.07
C LYS A 116 -17.10 -7.62 20.57
N GLY A 117 -16.58 -6.63 19.84
CA GLY A 117 -16.39 -6.67 18.38
C GLY A 117 -17.63 -6.24 17.61
N MET A 118 -18.56 -5.53 18.24
CA MET A 118 -19.73 -4.97 17.57
C MET A 118 -19.42 -3.58 17.02
N VAL A 119 -19.89 -3.28 15.80
CA VAL A 119 -19.75 -1.94 15.22
C VAL A 119 -20.67 -0.96 15.96
N ILE A 120 -20.07 0.02 16.63
CA ILE A 120 -20.80 1.05 17.41
C ILE A 120 -20.83 2.43 16.75
N ALA A 121 -19.94 2.70 15.79
CA ALA A 121 -19.93 3.89 14.95
C ALA A 121 -19.26 3.53 13.62
N SER A 122 -19.71 4.13 12.52
CA SER A 122 -19.24 3.77 11.17
C SER A 122 -19.41 4.93 10.20
N SER A 123 -18.47 5.09 9.25
CA SER A 123 -18.64 6.01 8.13
C SER A 123 -19.75 5.55 7.18
N ASP A 124 -20.01 4.23 7.15
CA ASP A 124 -21.11 3.61 6.43
C ASP A 124 -22.16 3.07 7.41
N GLU A 125 -23.32 3.72 7.45
CA GLU A 125 -24.41 3.36 8.38
C GLU A 125 -24.90 1.92 8.21
N GLU A 126 -24.73 1.31 7.03
CA GLU A 126 -25.11 -0.08 6.81
C GLU A 126 -24.28 -1.06 7.65
N ASP A 127 -23.09 -0.66 8.11
CA ASP A 127 -22.20 -1.50 8.91
C ASP A 127 -22.48 -1.42 10.43
N MET A 128 -23.33 -0.49 10.87
CA MET A 128 -23.73 -0.34 12.26
C MET A 128 -24.34 -1.62 12.85
N GLY A 129 -23.90 -2.00 14.05
CA GLY A 129 -24.40 -3.17 14.77
C GLY A 129 -23.99 -4.52 14.19
N LYS A 130 -23.10 -4.58 13.19
CA LYS A 130 -22.56 -5.85 12.70
C LYS A 130 -21.54 -6.43 13.69
N ASP A 131 -21.54 -7.75 13.81
CA ASP A 131 -20.57 -8.51 14.61
C ASP A 131 -19.29 -8.79 13.80
N LYS A 132 -18.15 -8.32 14.30
CA LYS A 132 -16.80 -8.53 13.77
C LYS A 132 -15.89 -9.23 14.79
N SER A 133 -16.45 -9.80 15.86
CA SER A 133 -15.73 -10.40 16.99
C SER A 133 -14.76 -11.54 16.62
N ASN A 134 -15.01 -12.19 15.48
CA ASN A 134 -14.17 -13.29 14.98
C ASN A 134 -13.26 -12.87 13.82
N ASP A 135 -13.26 -11.59 13.43
CA ASP A 135 -12.41 -11.11 12.34
C ASP A 135 -10.97 -10.86 12.84
N PRO A 136 -9.93 -11.29 12.10
CA PRO A 136 -8.53 -11.04 12.47
C PRO A 136 -8.21 -9.58 12.80
N TYR A 137 -8.80 -8.58 12.12
CA TYR A 137 -8.52 -7.19 12.48
C TYR A 137 -9.04 -6.80 13.86
N PHE A 138 -10.03 -7.50 14.41
CA PHE A 138 -10.50 -7.28 15.77
C PHE A 138 -9.70 -8.13 16.78
N LEU A 139 -9.36 -9.36 16.43
CA LEU A 139 -8.63 -10.24 17.34
C LEU A 139 -7.19 -9.76 17.56
N GLU A 140 -6.47 -9.48 16.48
CA GLU A 140 -5.06 -9.09 16.51
C GLU A 140 -4.90 -7.57 16.76
N GLY A 141 -5.86 -6.76 16.30
CA GLY A 141 -5.85 -5.30 16.47
C GLY A 141 -6.11 -4.82 17.90
N LYS A 142 -6.26 -5.73 18.87
CA LYS A 142 -6.39 -5.42 20.30
C LYS A 142 -5.05 -5.16 20.98
N GLU A 143 -3.98 -5.76 20.46
CA GLU A 143 -2.66 -5.70 21.09
C GLU A 143 -1.82 -4.54 20.54
N ASP A 144 -1.85 -4.34 19.22
CA ASP A 144 -1.14 -3.28 18.52
C ASP A 144 -1.84 -3.02 17.17
N VAL A 145 -1.31 -2.08 16.39
CA VAL A 145 -1.75 -1.82 15.03
C VAL A 145 -1.57 -3.04 14.16
N PHE A 146 -2.67 -3.53 13.62
CA PHE A 146 -2.72 -4.72 12.80
C PHE A 146 -3.14 -4.39 11.37
N ILE A 147 -2.51 -5.07 10.41
CA ILE A 147 -2.91 -5.08 9.01
C ILE A 147 -3.38 -6.48 8.68
N LYS A 148 -4.65 -6.61 8.32
CA LYS A 148 -5.19 -7.86 7.79
C LYS A 148 -4.82 -8.00 6.32
N ASP A 149 -4.40 -9.21 5.93
CA ASP A 149 -4.21 -9.55 4.51
C ASP A 149 -5.43 -9.26 3.65
N ILE A 150 -5.20 -9.09 2.35
CA ILE A 150 -6.27 -8.79 1.38
C ILE A 150 -7.34 -9.89 1.41
N TYR A 151 -8.58 -9.50 1.62
CA TYR A 151 -9.74 -10.40 1.71
C TYR A 151 -10.92 -9.84 0.92
N ILE A 152 -11.96 -10.65 0.72
CA ILE A 152 -13.23 -10.17 0.19
C ILE A 152 -14.13 -9.81 1.37
N SER A 153 -14.49 -8.53 1.50
CA SER A 153 -15.43 -8.07 2.53
C SER A 153 -16.78 -8.77 2.36
N SER A 154 -17.27 -9.41 3.42
CA SER A 154 -18.58 -10.07 3.40
C SER A 154 -19.73 -9.08 3.26
N SER A 155 -19.61 -7.88 3.84
CA SER A 155 -20.63 -6.84 3.76
C SER A 155 -20.69 -6.18 2.38
N LYS A 156 -19.55 -5.93 1.75
CA LYS A 156 -19.47 -5.13 0.51
C LYS A 156 -19.12 -5.94 -0.74
N GLN A 157 -18.78 -7.21 -0.60
CA GLN A 157 -18.37 -8.12 -1.68
C GLN A 157 -17.23 -7.56 -2.56
N ARG A 158 -16.25 -6.91 -1.91
CA ARG A 158 -15.10 -6.26 -2.58
C ARG A 158 -13.79 -6.71 -1.97
N LYS A 159 -12.73 -6.69 -2.77
CA LYS A 159 -11.36 -6.93 -2.29
C LYS A 159 -10.92 -5.74 -1.45
N THR A 160 -10.52 -6.01 -0.22
CA THR A 160 -10.25 -5.00 0.80
C THR A 160 -9.06 -5.43 1.63
N ILE A 161 -8.34 -4.43 2.15
CA ILE A 161 -7.33 -4.54 3.19
C ILE A 161 -7.87 -3.79 4.41
N ALA A 162 -7.66 -4.33 5.62
CA ALA A 162 -8.14 -3.69 6.85
C ALA A 162 -6.96 -3.32 7.73
N PHE A 163 -7.04 -2.12 8.29
CA PHE A 163 -6.11 -1.59 9.27
C PHE A 163 -6.89 -1.39 10.57
N SER A 164 -6.36 -1.86 11.68
CA SER A 164 -6.97 -1.69 13.00
C SER A 164 -5.92 -1.26 14.00
N ALA A 165 -6.34 -0.51 15.01
CA ALA A 165 -5.53 -0.14 16.15
C ALA A 165 -6.41 -0.20 17.40
N PRO A 166 -5.84 -0.58 18.56
CA PRO A 166 -6.59 -0.59 19.79
C PRO A 166 -6.86 0.84 20.24
N ILE A 167 -8.07 1.08 20.76
CA ILE A 167 -8.40 2.31 21.46
C ILE A 167 -8.22 2.01 22.95
N LEU A 168 -7.21 2.64 23.55
CA LEU A 168 -6.87 2.47 24.96
C LEU A 168 -7.28 3.75 25.69
N ALA A 169 -7.95 3.63 26.83
CA ALA A 169 -8.08 4.75 27.75
C ALA A 169 -6.69 5.06 28.33
N GLU A 170 -6.35 6.33 28.52
CA GLU A 170 -5.15 6.68 29.28
C GLU A 170 -5.26 6.05 30.69
N GLU A 171 -4.23 5.28 31.08
CA GLU A 171 -4.05 4.89 32.48
C GLU A 171 -3.56 6.14 33.24
N ASP A 172 -4.41 6.68 34.11
CA ASP A 172 -4.05 7.72 35.10
C ASP A 172 -2.94 7.25 36.07
#